data_AF-A0ABD0S1P3-F1
#
_entry.id   AF-A0ABD0S1P3-F1
#
_cell.length_a   1.000
_cell.length_b   1.000
_cell.length_c   1.000
_cell.angle_alpha   90.00
_cell.angle_beta   90.00
_cell.angle_gamma   90.00
#
_symmetry.space_group_name_H-M   'P 1'
#
loop_
_entity.id
_entity.type
_entity.pdbx_description
1 polymer ?
#
loop_
_entity_poly.entity_id
_entity_poly.type
_entity_poly.pdbx_seq_one_letter_code
_entity_poly.pdbx_strand_id
1 'polypeptide(L)' 'AQAVTDFLGAHKNQLLCFLTIHSYGQQILVPYGHPNISAPNYDELMEVGLAAANAIKAVHGKSYKVGTPPDV' A
#
# COMPACT_ATOMS: atom_id res chain seq x y z
N ALA A 1 -17.89 6.72 3.01
CA ALA A 1 -16.64 7.21 2.37
C ALA A 1 -16.61 8.72 2.15
N GLN A 2 -17.76 9.39 1.97
CA GLN A 2 -17.85 10.82 1.64
C GLN A 2 -16.91 11.74 2.42
N ALA A 3 -16.96 11.73 3.76
CA ALA A 3 -16.11 12.59 4.59
C ALA A 3 -14.60 12.40 4.35
N VAL A 4 -14.15 11.17 4.10
CA VAL A 4 -12.74 10.87 3.77
C VAL A 4 -12.41 11.41 2.39
N THR A 5 -13.28 11.17 1.40
CA THR A 5 -13.09 11.69 0.04
C THR A 5 -12.99 13.21 0.02
N ASP A 6 -13.89 13.89 0.74
CA ASP A 6 -13.91 15.36 0.82
C ASP A 6 -12.63 15.89 1.49
N PHE A 7 -12.20 15.25 2.57
CA PHE A 7 -10.94 15.60 3.25
C PHE A 7 -9.73 15.44 2.34
N LEU A 8 -9.59 14.28 1.67
CA LEU A 8 -8.49 14.02 0.74
C LEU A 8 -8.51 15.00 -0.43
N GLY A 9 -9.69 15.28 -0.98
CA GLY A 9 -9.85 16.24 -2.08
C GLY A 9 -9.44 17.66 -1.68
N ALA A 10 -9.86 18.13 -0.50
CA ALA A 10 -9.52 19.45 0.03
C ALA A 10 -8.02 19.61 0.33
N HIS A 11 -7.32 18.53 0.67
CA HIS A 11 -5.90 18.57 1.08
C HIS A 11 -4.96 17.88 0.09
N LYS A 12 -5.39 17.56 -1.14
CA LYS A 12 -4.64 16.72 -2.08
C LYS A 12 -3.19 17.17 -2.36
N ASN A 13 -2.91 18.47 -2.28
CA ASN A 13 -1.57 19.03 -2.52
C ASN A 13 -0.68 19.07 -1.25
N GLN A 14 -1.22 18.66 -0.11
CA GLN A 14 -0.54 18.63 1.19
C GLN A 14 -0.33 17.20 1.70
N LEU A 15 -0.94 16.21 1.05
CA LEU A 15 -0.85 14.80 1.42
C LEU A 15 0.21 14.11 0.57
N LEU A 16 1.21 13.52 1.23
CA LEU A 16 2.31 12.80 0.56
C LEU A 16 2.05 11.29 0.45
N CYS A 17 1.25 10.70 1.33
CA CYS A 17 1.01 9.26 1.41
C CYS A 17 -0.40 8.97 1.93
N PHE A 18 -0.99 7.86 1.47
CA PHE A 18 -2.26 7.34 1.96
C PHE A 18 -2.08 5.86 2.37
N LEU A 19 -2.30 5.56 3.65
CA LEU A 19 -2.21 4.20 4.20
C LEU A 19 -3.58 3.77 4.71
N THR A 20 -4.05 2.61 4.26
CA THR A 20 -5.26 1.96 4.78
C THR A 20 -4.87 0.64 5.43
N ILE A 21 -5.32 0.44 6.67
CA ILE A 21 -4.89 -0.69 7.51
C ILE A 21 -6.04 -1.68 7.63
N HIS A 22 -5.75 -2.93 7.31
CA HIS A 22 -6.69 -4.02 7.35
C HIS A 22 -6.07 -5.25 8.01
N SER A 23 -6.94 -6.18 8.37
CA SER A 23 -6.57 -7.55 8.72
C SER A 23 -7.51 -8.51 7.99
N TYR A 24 -7.10 -9.75 7.70
CA TYR A 24 -5.83 -10.43 8.02
C TYR A 24 -5.00 -10.71 6.74
N GLY A 25 -3.90 -11.47 6.85
CA GLY A 25 -3.18 -12.01 5.68
C GLY A 25 -1.68 -11.75 5.65
N GLN A 26 -1.16 -10.81 6.45
CA GLN A 26 0.24 -10.37 6.42
C GLN A 26 0.68 -9.95 5.01
N GLN A 27 -0.06 -9.01 4.44
CA GLN A 27 0.18 -8.47 3.11
C GLN A 27 0.34 -6.94 3.18
N ILE A 28 1.23 -6.41 2.35
CA ILE A 28 1.34 -4.98 2.04
C ILE A 28 0.92 -4.85 0.58
N LEU A 29 -0.24 -4.23 0.36
CA LEU A 29 -0.85 -4.15 -0.96
C LEU A 29 -0.54 -2.79 -1.58
N VAL A 30 -0.01 -2.80 -2.80
CA VAL A 30 0.19 -1.60 -3.63
C VAL A 30 -0.87 -1.55 -4.74
N PRO A 31 -1.25 -0.37 -5.23
CA PRO A 31 -2.22 -0.27 -6.32
C PRO A 31 -1.77 -0.98 -7.61
N TYR A 32 -2.69 -1.40 -8.48
CA TYR A 32 -4.15 -1.35 -8.35
C TYR A 32 -4.71 -2.73 -8.00
N GLY A 33 -5.94 -2.76 -7.47
CA GLY A 33 -6.69 -4.01 -7.32
C GLY A 33 -7.28 -4.56 -8.62
N HIS A 34 -7.21 -3.79 -9.72
CA HIS A 34 -7.70 -4.23 -11.03
C HIS A 34 -6.60 -5.05 -11.74
N PRO A 35 -6.86 -6.29 -12.17
CA PRO A 35 -5.82 -7.23 -12.63
C PRO A 35 -5.04 -6.79 -13.87
N ASN A 36 -5.63 -5.94 -14.70
CA ASN A 36 -5.04 -5.52 -15.98
C ASN A 36 -4.46 -4.10 -15.95
N ILE A 37 -4.31 -3.48 -14.78
CA ILE A 37 -3.84 -2.08 -14.66
C ILE A 37 -2.78 -1.99 -13.57
N SER A 38 -1.60 -1.49 -13.94
CA SER A 38 -0.50 -1.23 -13.00
C SER A 38 -0.36 0.27 -12.73
N ALA A 39 0.10 0.61 -11.53
CA ALA A 39 0.45 1.98 -11.21
C ALA A 39 1.64 2.45 -12.06
N PRO A 40 1.66 3.70 -12.56
CA PRO A 40 2.78 4.23 -13.33
C PRO A 40 4.14 4.17 -12.60
N ASN A 41 4.13 4.21 -11.27
CA ASN A 41 5.29 4.10 -10.40
C ASN A 41 5.33 2.78 -9.61
N TYR A 42 4.83 1.69 -10.19
CA TYR A 42 4.76 0.38 -9.53
C TYR A 42 6.09 -0.08 -8.92
N ASP A 43 7.21 0.09 -9.62
CA ASP A 43 8.52 -0.36 -9.15
C ASP A 43 8.95 0.37 -7.86
N GLU A 44 8.69 1.68 -7.77
CA GLU A 44 8.95 2.47 -6.56
C GLU A 44 8.04 2.02 -5.40
N LEU A 45 6.75 1.76 -5.68
CA LEU A 45 5.81 1.26 -4.68
C LEU A 45 6.25 -0.11 -4.14
N MET A 46 6.75 -0.99 -5.00
CA MET A 46 7.31 -2.29 -4.62
C MET A 46 8.57 -2.13 -3.76
N GLU A 47 9.49 -1.24 -4.12
CA GLU A 47 10.68 -0.95 -3.33
C GLU A 47 10.31 -0.52 -1.91
N VAL A 48 9.41 0.45 -1.76
CA VAL A 48 8.94 0.95 -0.46
C VAL A 48 8.22 -0.14 0.33
N GLY A 49 7.33 -0.91 -0.33
CA GLY A 49 6.60 -2.00 0.30
C GLY A 49 7.51 -3.12 0.81
N LEU A 50 8.53 -3.50 0.04
CA LEU A 50 9.54 -4.50 0.43
C LEU A 50 10.40 -4.01 1.57
N ALA A 51 10.80 -2.73 1.57
CA ALA A 51 11.51 -2.12 2.69
C ALA A 51 10.67 -2.17 3.98
N ALA A 52 9.37 -1.85 3.90
CA ALA A 52 8.44 -1.95 5.03
C ALA A 52 8.28 -3.39 5.54
N ALA A 53 8.13 -4.37 4.64
CA ALA A 53 8.04 -5.78 5.02
C ALA A 53 9.32 -6.28 5.73
N ASN A 54 10.49 -5.86 5.25
CA ASN A 54 11.77 -6.16 5.89
C ASN A 54 11.88 -5.53 7.28
N ALA A 55 11.43 -4.28 7.45
CA ALA A 55 11.42 -3.62 8.75
C ALA A 55 10.50 -4.35 9.75
N ILE A 56 9.29 -4.74 9.34
CA ILE A 56 8.38 -5.53 10.17
C ILE A 56 9.02 -6.86 10.60
N LYS A 57 9.67 -7.55 9.66
CA LYS A 57 10.38 -8.81 9.93
C LYS A 57 11.52 -8.63 10.92
N ALA A 58 12.31 -7.56 10.81
CA ALA A 58 13.43 -7.28 11.70
C ALA A 58 12.99 -7.07 13.16
N VAL A 59 11.84 -6.41 13.38
CA VAL A 59 11.35 -6.11 14.74
C VAL A 59 10.55 -7.27 15.32
N HIS A 60 9.71 -7.94 14.52
CA HIS A 60 8.70 -8.88 15.02
C HIS A 60 8.81 -10.30 14.47
N GLY A 61 9.77 -10.57 13.58
CA GLY A 61 9.93 -11.88 12.92
C GLY A 61 8.79 -12.27 11.98
N LYS A 62 7.87 -11.34 11.65
CA LYS A 62 6.71 -11.59 10.79
C LYS A 62 7.04 -11.29 9.34
N SER A 63 6.85 -12.27 8.47
CA SER A 63 7.03 -12.11 7.02
C SER A 63 5.73 -11.60 6.39
N TYR A 64 5.83 -10.51 5.63
CA TYR A 64 4.73 -9.96 4.85
C TYR A 64 5.00 -10.14 3.36
N LYS A 65 3.97 -10.50 2.59
CA LYS A 65 4.03 -10.47 1.11
C LYS A 65 3.72 -9.06 0.62
N VAL A 66 4.38 -8.64 -0.46
CA VAL A 66 4.19 -7.32 -1.08
C VAL A 66 3.81 -7.52 -2.53
N GLY A 67 2.81 -6.78 -3.02
CA GLY A 67 2.39 -6.84 -4.41
C GLY A 67 1.03 -6.18 -4.65
N THR A 68 0.54 -6.27 -5.88
CA THR A 68 -0.82 -5.84 -6.18
C THR A 68 -1.83 -6.84 -5.59
N PRO A 69 -3.06 -6.43 -5.22
CA PRO A 69 -4.10 -7.34 -4.74
C PRO A 69 -4.35 -8.61 -5.59
N PRO A 70 -4.36 -8.56 -6.94
CA PRO A 70 -4.54 -9.77 -7.75
C PRO A 70 -3.33 -10.73 -7.74
N ASP A 71 -2.14 -10.28 -7.33
CA ASP A 71 -0.89 -11.04 -7.45
C ASP A 71 -0.45 -11.73 -6.14
N VAL A 72 -1.11 -11.46 -5.00
CA VAL A 72 -0.62 -11.82 -3.64
C VAL A 72 -1.54 -12.68 -2.79
#